data_AF-T0YL21-F1
#
_entry.id   AF-T0YL21-F1
#
_cell.length_a   1.000
_cell.length_b   1.000
_cell.length_c   1.000
_cell.angle_alpha   90.00
_cell.angle_beta   90.00
_cell.angle_gamma   90.00
#
_symmetry.space_group_name_H-M   'P 1'
#
loop_
_entity.id
_entity.type
_entity.pdbx_description
1 polymer ?
#
loop_
_entity_poly.entity_id
_entity_poly.type
_entity_poly.pdbx_seq_one_letter_code
_entity_poly.pdbx_strand_id
1 'polypeptide(L)'
;MLTDLEIKTTAKWISEVQLRNGLIPWYSGGHIDPWNHIEAVIALGMAGFDESAIKGVDSLFSLQNRDGSFCHYYLTNGVKEPNRDPNVISYCALGLLAL
;
A
#
# COMPACT_ATOMS: atom_id res chain seq x y z
N MET A 1 -4.46 9.27 -22.19
CA MET A 1 -5.02 8.17 -21.37
C MET A 1 -4.10 6.99 -21.53
N LEU A 2 -3.79 6.26 -20.45
CA LEU A 2 -2.88 5.11 -20.50
C LEU A 2 -3.53 3.94 -21.24
N THR A 3 -2.71 3.15 -21.93
CA THR A 3 -3.08 1.87 -22.52
C THR A 3 -3.09 0.75 -21.48
N ASP A 4 -3.80 -0.34 -21.76
CA ASP A 4 -3.80 -1.54 -20.89
C ASP A 4 -2.39 -2.08 -20.65
N LEU A 5 -1.51 -1.98 -21.65
CA LEU A 5 -0.12 -2.42 -21.54
C LEU A 5 0.66 -1.51 -20.58
N GLU A 6 0.48 -0.20 -20.66
CA GLU A 6 1.11 0.75 -19.72
C GLU A 6 0.61 0.52 -18.29
N ILE A 7 -0.70 0.31 -18.09
CA ILE A 7 -1.28 -0.02 -16.78
C ILE A 7 -0.64 -1.29 -16.22
N LYS A 8 -0.61 -2.38 -17.00
CA LYS A 8 -0.01 -3.65 -16.55
C LYS A 8 1.49 -3.54 -16.29
N THR A 9 2.19 -2.73 -17.08
CA THR A 9 3.63 -2.50 -16.89
C THR A 9 3.90 -1.75 -15.60
N THR A 10 3.12 -0.70 -15.31
CA THR A 10 3.21 0.04 -14.05
C THR A 10 2.85 -0.83 -12.85
N ALA A 11 1.75 -1.59 -12.91
CA ALA A 11 1.35 -2.50 -11.83
C ALA A 11 2.39 -3.60 -11.57
N LYS A 12 3.00 -4.15 -12.63
CA LYS A 12 4.10 -5.10 -12.48
C LYS A 12 5.26 -4.48 -11.72
N TRP A 13 5.67 -3.25 -12.06
CA TRP A 13 6.74 -2.56 -11.32
C TRP A 13 6.38 -2.33 -9.85
N ILE A 14 5.13 -1.94 -9.55
CA ILE A 14 4.65 -1.81 -8.16
C ILE A 14 4.80 -3.15 -7.42
N SER A 15 4.43 -4.26 -8.05
CA SER A 15 4.57 -5.60 -7.45
C SER A 15 6.03 -6.00 -7.20
N GLU A 16 6.97 -5.50 -7.99
CA GLU A 16 8.42 -5.74 -7.80
C GLU A 16 9.00 -4.91 -6.65
N VAL A 17 8.40 -3.76 -6.34
CA VAL A 17 8.75 -2.90 -5.20
C VAL A 17 8.15 -3.43 -3.88
N GLN A 18 7.04 -4.18 -3.95
CA GLN A 18 6.39 -4.75 -2.77
C GLN A 18 7.33 -5.66 -1.97
N LEU A 19 7.38 -5.44 -0.66
CA LEU A 19 8.19 -6.22 0.26
C LEU A 19 7.60 -7.61 0.49
N ARG A 20 8.44 -8.53 0.98
CA ARG A 20 8.01 -9.89 1.33
C ARG A 20 6.89 -9.94 2.36
N ASN A 21 6.81 -8.96 3.26
CA ASN A 21 5.74 -8.85 4.24
C ASN A 21 4.47 -8.17 3.68
N GLY A 22 4.47 -7.75 2.41
CA GLY A 22 3.36 -7.15 1.66
C GLY A 22 3.27 -5.61 1.69
N LEU A 23 4.10 -4.95 2.50
CA LEU A 23 4.19 -3.49 2.47
C LEU A 23 4.84 -3.00 1.17
N ILE A 24 4.29 -1.94 0.61
CA ILE A 24 4.72 -1.28 -0.62
C ILE A 24 5.35 0.08 -0.26
N PRO A 25 6.68 0.22 -0.31
CA PRO A 25 7.36 1.50 -0.14
C PRO A 25 7.24 2.37 -1.40
N TRP A 26 7.57 3.66 -1.29
CA TRP A 26 7.60 4.58 -2.45
C TRP A 26 8.49 4.11 -3.60
N TYR A 27 9.59 3.46 -3.23
CA TYR A 27 10.58 2.86 -4.11
C TYR A 27 11.34 1.81 -3.30
N SER A 28 12.13 0.98 -3.97
CA SER A 28 12.94 -0.06 -3.28
C SER A 28 13.87 0.55 -2.22
N GLY A 29 13.69 0.16 -0.96
CA GLY A 29 14.43 0.70 0.19
C GLY A 29 13.92 2.04 0.74
N GLY A 30 12.84 2.58 0.17
CA GLY A 30 12.18 3.80 0.64
C GLY A 30 11.34 3.58 1.91
N HIS A 31 10.74 4.67 2.39
CA HIS A 31 9.75 4.61 3.46
C HIS A 31 8.37 4.23 2.92
N ILE A 32 7.48 3.89 3.83
CA ILE A 32 6.10 3.52 3.56
C ILE A 32 5.24 4.50 4.34
N ASP A 33 4.30 5.19 3.69
CA ASP A 33 3.14 5.76 4.37
C ASP A 33 1.88 4.99 3.97
N PRO A 34 0.88 4.94 4.85
CA PRO A 34 -0.36 4.21 4.59
C PRO A 34 -1.14 4.70 3.36
N TRP A 35 -1.02 5.98 2.99
CA TRP A 35 -1.75 6.57 1.86
C TRP A 35 -1.21 6.07 0.52
N ASN A 36 0.09 6.27 0.26
CA ASN A 36 0.73 5.79 -0.97
C ASN A 36 0.64 4.26 -1.05
N HIS A 37 0.73 3.59 0.10
CA HIS A 37 0.56 2.16 0.19
C HIS A 37 -0.80 1.69 -0.33
N ILE A 38 -1.91 2.25 0.18
CA ILE A 38 -3.24 1.80 -0.22
C ILE A 38 -3.58 2.17 -1.66
N GLU A 39 -3.09 3.29 -2.19
CA GLU A 39 -3.22 3.64 -3.60
C GLU A 39 -2.50 2.63 -4.51
N ALA A 40 -1.30 2.19 -4.13
CA ALA A 40 -0.56 1.16 -4.85
C ALA A 40 -1.29 -0.19 -4.81
N VAL A 41 -1.91 -0.53 -3.67
CA VAL A 41 -2.76 -1.73 -3.54
C VAL A 41 -3.97 -1.68 -4.47
N ILE A 42 -4.69 -0.54 -4.51
CA ILE A 42 -5.84 -0.36 -5.42
C ILE A 42 -5.38 -0.48 -6.88
N ALA A 43 -4.24 0.10 -7.23
CA ALA A 43 -3.68 0.01 -8.58
C ALA A 43 -3.35 -1.45 -8.97
N LEU A 44 -2.80 -2.25 -8.04
CA LEU A 44 -2.56 -3.68 -8.25
C LEU A 44 -3.86 -4.45 -8.49
N GLY A 45 -4.89 -4.23 -7.67
CA GLY A 45 -6.21 -4.87 -7.82
C GLY A 45 -6.87 -4.53 -9.15
N MET A 46 -6.92 -3.24 -9.52
CA MET A 46 -7.49 -2.81 -10.81
C MET A 46 -6.74 -3.36 -12.03
N ALA A 47 -5.45 -3.69 -11.89
CA ALA A 47 -4.63 -4.27 -12.95
C ALA A 47 -4.64 -5.81 -12.98
N GLY A 48 -5.37 -6.47 -12.06
CA GLY A 48 -5.48 -7.93 -11.96
C GLY A 48 -4.33 -8.63 -11.23
N PHE A 49 -3.61 -7.92 -10.34
CA PHE A 49 -2.56 -8.47 -9.50
C PHE A 49 -3.12 -8.81 -8.10
N ASP A 50 -4.14 -9.67 -8.07
CA ASP A 50 -4.99 -9.91 -6.89
C ASP A 50 -4.20 -10.39 -5.67
N GLU A 51 -3.26 -11.33 -5.86
CA GLU A 51 -2.43 -11.85 -4.76
C GLU A 51 -1.60 -10.74 -4.09
N SER A 52 -0.98 -9.88 -4.89
CA SER A 52 -0.18 -8.76 -4.40
C SER A 52 -1.06 -7.72 -3.70
N ALA A 53 -2.25 -7.47 -4.23
CA ALA A 53 -3.19 -6.52 -3.67
C ALA A 53 -3.75 -7.00 -2.32
N ILE A 54 -4.25 -8.24 -2.24
CA ILE A 54 -4.72 -8.88 -0.99
C ILE A 54 -3.63 -8.83 0.08
N LYS A 55 -2.42 -9.26 -0.30
CA LYS A 55 -1.29 -9.25 0.62
C LYS A 55 -0.97 -7.84 1.12
N GLY A 56 -1.06 -6.84 0.25
CA GLY A 56 -0.89 -5.43 0.63
C GLY A 56 -1.94 -4.98 1.65
N VAL A 57 -3.22 -5.27 1.39
CA VAL A 57 -4.31 -4.96 2.34
C VAL A 57 -4.02 -5.56 3.72
N ASP A 58 -3.70 -6.86 3.77
CA ASP A 58 -3.41 -7.57 5.03
C ASP A 58 -2.24 -6.93 5.79
N SER A 59 -1.17 -6.57 5.07
CA SER A 59 -0.01 -5.90 5.67
C SER A 59 -0.36 -4.54 6.24
N LEU A 60 -1.16 -3.76 5.54
CA LEU A 60 -1.57 -2.44 6.01
C LEU A 60 -2.40 -2.57 7.29
N PHE A 61 -3.40 -3.45 7.30
CA PHE A 61 -4.21 -3.71 8.49
C PHE A 61 -3.37 -4.19 9.69
N SER A 62 -2.30 -4.94 9.47
CA SER A 62 -1.40 -5.36 10.56
C SER A 62 -0.64 -4.20 11.23
N LEU A 63 -0.54 -3.03 10.58
CA LEU A 63 0.07 -1.82 11.13
C LEU A 63 -0.92 -0.91 11.85
N GLN A 64 -2.22 -1.19 11.79
CA GLN A 64 -3.24 -0.34 12.37
C GLN A 64 -3.14 -0.31 13.89
N ASN A 65 -3.09 0.89 14.46
CA ASN A 65 -3.12 1.08 15.90
C ASN A 65 -4.49 0.68 16.47
N ARG A 66 -4.55 0.43 17.79
CA ARG A 66 -5.80 0.04 18.48
C ARG A 66 -6.95 1.04 18.32
N ASP A 67 -6.64 2.31 18.08
CA ASP A 67 -7.61 3.39 17.86
C ASP A 67 -7.98 3.58 16.38
N GLY A 68 -7.52 2.71 15.49
CA GLY A 68 -7.77 2.76 14.05
C GLY A 68 -6.80 3.65 13.27
N SER A 69 -5.92 4.39 13.96
CA SER A 69 -4.93 5.28 13.31
C SER A 69 -3.72 4.53 12.78
N PHE A 70 -2.92 5.22 11.98
CA PHE A 70 -1.62 4.78 11.51
C PHE A 70 -0.56 5.85 11.80
N CYS A 71 0.71 5.44 11.85
CA CYS A 71 1.84 6.36 11.87
C CYS A 71 2.05 6.98 10.47
N HIS A 72 2.61 8.19 10.40
CA HIS A 72 2.95 8.85 9.13
C HIS A 72 3.85 7.99 8.26
N TYR A 73 4.94 7.49 8.84
CA TYR A 73 5.94 6.77 8.09
C TYR A 73 6.46 5.53 8.81
N TYR A 74 6.63 4.47 8.04
CA TYR A 74 7.25 3.21 8.41
C TYR A 74 8.50 2.97 7.55
N LEU A 75 9.40 2.17 8.08
CA LEU A 75 10.50 1.52 7.35
C LEU A 75 10.17 0.03 7.24
N THR A 76 10.98 -0.71 6.48
CA THR A 76 10.87 -2.18 6.38
C THR A 76 10.80 -2.88 7.73
N ASN A 77 11.49 -2.34 8.76
CA ASN A 77 11.66 -2.99 10.06
C ASN A 77 11.18 -2.12 11.25
N GLY A 78 10.26 -1.17 11.05
CA GLY A 78 9.72 -0.40 12.18
C GLY A 78 9.09 0.92 11.81
N VAL A 79 8.75 1.71 12.83
CA VAL A 79 8.17 3.05 12.65
C VAL A 79 9.30 4.05 12.44
N LYS A 80 9.19 4.87 11.38
CA LYS A 80 10.09 6.00 11.12
C LYS A 80 9.63 7.25 11.84
N GLU A 81 8.33 7.55 11.73
CA GLU A 81 7.72 8.75 12.29
C GLU A 81 6.40 8.39 12.97
N PRO A 82 6.35 8.39 14.31
CA PRO A 82 5.21 7.85 15.07
C PRO A 82 4.00 8.80 15.12
N ASN A 83 4.13 10.02 14.60
CA ASN A 83 3.02 10.96 14.49
C ASN A 83 1.88 10.33 13.70
N ARG A 84 0.63 10.59 14.10
CA ARG A 84 -0.54 10.01 13.44
C ARG A 84 -0.75 10.66 12.09
N ASP A 85 -1.02 9.84 11.08
CA ASP A 85 -1.47 10.33 9.78
C ASP A 85 -2.95 10.72 9.81
N PRO A 86 -3.29 12.01 9.68
CA PRO A 86 -4.67 12.45 9.68
C PRO A 86 -5.40 12.15 8.35
N ASN A 87 -4.68 11.89 7.25
CA ASN A 87 -5.26 11.72 5.91
C ASN A 87 -5.80 10.31 5.66
N VAL A 88 -5.32 9.30 6.40
CA VAL A 88 -5.54 7.88 6.09
C VAL A 88 -6.86 7.33 6.63
N ILE A 89 -7.48 8.02 7.59
CA ILE A 89 -8.66 7.55 8.35
C ILE A 89 -9.85 7.19 7.45
N SER A 90 -9.89 7.67 6.20
CA SER A 90 -10.98 7.41 5.24
C SER A 90 -10.68 6.40 4.12
N TYR A 91 -9.44 5.94 3.92
CA TYR A 91 -9.07 5.23 2.67
C TYR A 91 -8.82 3.72 2.79
N CYS A 92 -8.62 3.17 3.99
CA CYS A 92 -8.50 1.69 4.13
C CYS A 92 -9.76 0.95 3.66
N ALA A 93 -10.94 1.59 3.76
CA ALA A 93 -12.21 1.03 3.26
C ALA A 93 -12.25 0.92 1.73
N LEU A 94 -11.55 1.78 0.99
CA LEU A 94 -11.51 1.76 -0.48
C LEU A 94 -10.69 0.60 -1.03
N GLY A 95 -9.58 0.24 -0.37
CA GLY A 95 -8.78 -0.92 -0.78
C GLY A 95 -9.55 -2.25 -0.68
N LEU A 96 -10.47 -2.36 0.29
CA LEU A 96 -11.36 -3.52 0.42
C LEU A 96 -12.47 -3.59 -0.64
N LEU A 97 -12.84 -2.45 -1.25
CA LEU A 97 -13.85 -2.38 -2.32
C LEU A 97 -13.23 -2.60 -3.72
N ALA A 98 -11.91 -2.52 -3.84
CA ALA A 98 -11.17 -2.65 -5.10
C ALA A 98 -10.65 -4.08 -5.37
N LEU A 99 -10.91 -5.01 -4.43
CA LEU A 99 -10.70 -6.45 -4.54
C LEU A 99 -12.05 -7.15 -4.76
#